data_AF-A0A7Y6AA24-F1
#
_entry.id   AF-A0A7Y6AA24-F1
#
_cell.length_a   1.000
_cell.length_b   1.000
_cell.length_c   1.000
_cell.angle_alpha   90.00
_cell.angle_beta   90.00
_cell.angle_gamma   90.00
#
_symmetry.space_group_name_H-M   'P 1'
#
loop_
_entity.id
_entity.type
_entity.pdbx_description
1 polymer ?
#
loop_
_entity_poly.entity_id
_entity_poly.type
_entity_poly.pdbx_seq_one_letter_code
_entity_poly.pdbx_strand_id
1 'polypeptide(L)'
;LGDVLRRQCRSTVADLTDATHRYHAAVEDRVAAEADAEARCVDYASQASTLAELTDAMGGEAREIADQLSTLERSRREMRDELKGVREQVASAREQAAKLSAQLEASADQLASARDDLTRATEHFKATVRAPGILVAALPDVPEDVTSVRAALAASDRRGAGEATVITKLQALQTSLAGSHDIAAEQHVGLLTVTVTGEEGARPVAVAARQVTAKLAEQRGFLDEQYQNIFADYLIRDLAEWLRGQIAVAEDLCKRMNEVLGRARSSQGVHVKLAWKPSAALEEATRDALALVRLPYADRDPEQDATLRRVFTERIEAERDAHTGNYAEILSRALDYRTWHQFTVTVADTGPDGGPRERRLRQLSSGETRLISYVTLFAAAASFYDAVSGEFSPLRLVLLDEAFERLDDPTIARMLGLLVDLDMDWVITWPSGWGVSDRIPRMHIYDVLRPKNGRGVACTQTTWDGAALDRVDP
;
A
#
# COMPACT_ATOMS: atom_id res chain seq x y z
N LEU A 1 -196.69 37.40 39.47
CA LEU A 1 -195.64 37.90 38.55
C LEU A 1 -194.51 38.71 39.22
N GLY A 2 -194.69 39.27 40.44
CA GLY A 2 -193.64 40.06 41.11
C GLY A 2 -192.54 39.29 41.88
N ASP A 3 -192.83 38.11 42.42
CA ASP A 3 -191.88 37.39 43.30
C ASP A 3 -190.81 36.56 42.56
N VAL A 4 -191.04 36.23 41.29
CA VAL A 4 -190.09 35.43 40.50
C VAL A 4 -188.92 36.29 39.99
N LEU A 5 -189.18 37.55 39.62
CA LEU A 5 -188.16 38.48 39.13
C LEU A 5 -187.15 38.90 40.22
N ARG A 6 -187.56 38.96 41.50
CA ARG A 6 -186.69 39.41 42.59
C ARG A 6 -185.66 38.37 43.03
N ARG A 7 -185.94 37.06 42.83
CA ARG A 7 -184.97 35.97 43.11
C ARG A 7 -183.91 35.82 42.01
N GLN A 8 -184.29 35.97 40.74
CA GLN A 8 -183.34 35.80 39.63
C GLN A 8 -182.30 36.93 39.53
N CYS A 9 -182.68 38.18 39.79
CA CYS A 9 -181.71 39.30 39.74
C CYS A 9 -180.70 39.28 40.90
N ARG A 10 -181.03 38.70 42.05
CA ARG A 10 -180.11 38.65 43.21
C ARG A 10 -178.99 37.63 43.03
N SER A 11 -179.28 36.50 42.37
CA SER A 11 -178.29 35.48 42.00
C SER A 11 -177.31 36.02 40.95
N THR A 12 -177.81 36.65 39.88
CA THR A 12 -176.94 37.18 38.82
C THR A 12 -176.03 38.31 39.30
N VAL A 13 -176.49 39.18 40.21
CA VAL A 13 -175.62 40.19 40.82
C VAL A 13 -174.55 39.57 41.70
N ALA A 14 -174.88 38.53 42.49
CA ALA A 14 -173.88 37.82 43.30
C ALA A 14 -172.82 37.13 42.42
N ASP A 15 -173.24 36.45 41.35
CA ASP A 15 -172.33 35.79 40.41
C ASP A 15 -171.43 36.80 39.67
N LEU A 16 -171.95 37.96 39.30
CA LEU A 16 -171.16 39.02 38.66
C LEU A 16 -170.13 39.62 39.62
N THR A 17 -170.50 39.79 40.90
CA THR A 17 -169.60 40.32 41.93
C THR A 17 -168.46 39.34 42.20
N ASP A 18 -168.78 38.05 42.30
CA ASP A 18 -167.80 36.98 42.50
C ASP A 18 -166.87 36.80 41.28
N ALA A 19 -167.42 36.90 40.06
CA ALA A 19 -166.61 36.90 38.83
C ALA A 19 -165.68 38.11 38.73
N THR A 20 -166.13 39.29 39.19
CA THR A 20 -165.31 40.51 39.21
C THR A 20 -164.19 40.41 40.25
N HIS A 21 -164.46 39.84 41.43
CA HIS A 21 -163.44 39.52 42.41
C HIS A 21 -162.41 38.50 41.88
N ARG A 22 -162.88 37.43 41.23
CA ARG A 22 -161.99 36.44 40.61
C ARG A 22 -161.14 37.02 39.48
N TYR A 23 -161.68 37.96 38.69
CA TYR A 23 -160.91 38.67 37.67
C TYR A 23 -159.83 39.57 38.27
N HIS A 24 -160.16 40.37 39.29
CA HIS A 24 -159.18 41.22 39.96
C HIS A 24 -158.08 40.39 40.64
N ALA A 25 -158.43 39.30 41.32
CA ALA A 25 -157.46 38.38 41.90
C ALA A 25 -156.54 37.76 40.82
N ALA A 26 -157.09 37.33 39.68
CA ALA A 26 -156.29 36.78 38.58
C ALA A 26 -155.38 37.83 37.92
N VAL A 27 -155.81 39.09 37.84
CA VAL A 27 -154.98 40.20 37.34
C VAL A 27 -153.86 40.52 38.31
N GLU A 28 -154.14 40.54 39.62
CA GLU A 28 -153.12 40.71 40.67
C GLU A 28 -152.11 39.56 40.65
N ASP A 29 -152.56 38.31 40.55
CA ASP A 29 -151.69 37.13 40.44
C ASP A 29 -150.81 37.20 39.19
N ARG A 30 -151.37 37.61 38.04
CA ARG A 30 -150.58 37.79 36.80
C ARG A 30 -149.54 38.89 36.95
N VAL A 31 -149.91 40.05 37.50
CA VAL A 31 -148.98 41.17 37.69
C VAL A 31 -147.88 40.79 38.68
N ALA A 32 -148.21 40.08 39.75
CA ALA A 32 -147.24 39.55 40.70
C ALA A 32 -146.29 38.54 40.04
N ALA A 33 -146.82 37.63 39.21
CA ALA A 33 -146.01 36.66 38.48
C ALA A 33 -145.12 37.30 37.41
N GLU A 34 -145.60 38.33 36.69
CA GLU A 34 -144.82 39.10 35.71
C GLU A 34 -143.70 39.88 36.39
N ALA A 35 -143.99 40.55 37.52
CA ALA A 35 -142.98 41.27 38.30
C ALA A 35 -141.92 40.32 38.90
N ASP A 36 -142.32 39.15 39.39
CA ASP A 36 -141.40 38.14 39.89
C ASP A 36 -140.55 37.51 38.78
N ALA A 37 -141.14 37.28 37.59
CA ALA A 37 -140.40 36.83 36.41
C ALA A 37 -139.38 37.88 35.94
N GLU A 38 -139.75 39.16 35.92
CA GLU A 38 -138.86 40.26 35.55
C GLU A 38 -137.71 40.42 36.56
N ALA A 39 -138.02 40.34 37.86
CA ALA A 39 -137.01 40.34 38.92
C ALA A 39 -136.03 39.17 38.78
N ARG A 40 -136.53 37.96 38.50
CA ARG A 40 -135.68 36.78 38.27
C ARG A 40 -134.85 36.91 36.99
N CYS A 41 -135.39 37.47 35.91
CA CYS A 41 -134.64 37.71 34.67
C CYS A 41 -133.48 38.70 34.89
N VAL A 42 -133.69 39.76 35.67
CA VAL A 42 -132.64 40.71 36.05
C VAL A 42 -131.59 40.04 36.93
N ASP A 43 -131.99 39.22 37.90
CA ASP A 43 -131.06 38.47 38.76
C ASP A 43 -130.24 37.45 37.95
N TYR A 44 -130.87 36.70 37.04
CA TYR A 44 -130.16 35.80 36.13
C TYR A 44 -129.21 36.53 35.18
N ALA A 45 -129.59 37.69 34.66
CA ALA A 45 -128.71 38.50 33.81
C ALA A 45 -127.49 39.02 34.59
N SER A 46 -127.71 39.46 35.83
CA SER A 46 -126.64 39.87 36.76
C SER A 46 -125.69 38.72 37.09
N GLN A 47 -126.24 37.55 37.44
CA GLN A 47 -125.45 36.35 37.73
C GLN A 47 -124.71 35.84 36.49
N ALA A 48 -125.32 35.88 35.32
CA ALA A 48 -124.69 35.50 34.06
C ALA A 48 -123.54 36.46 33.69
N SER A 49 -123.71 37.77 33.90
CA SER A 49 -122.64 38.76 33.71
C SER A 49 -121.49 38.53 34.67
N THR A 50 -121.79 38.30 35.96
CA THR A 50 -120.78 38.02 37.00
C THR A 50 -120.02 36.73 36.70
N LEU A 51 -120.72 35.68 36.26
CA LEU A 51 -120.10 34.42 35.85
C LEU A 51 -119.21 34.61 34.62
N ALA A 52 -119.65 35.40 33.63
CA ALA A 52 -118.86 35.69 32.43
C ALA A 52 -117.57 36.45 32.78
N GLU A 53 -117.64 37.48 33.63
CA GLU A 53 -116.47 38.22 34.11
C GLU A 53 -115.50 37.33 34.89
N LEU A 54 -116.01 36.48 35.81
CA LEU A 54 -115.18 35.54 36.56
C LEU A 54 -114.56 34.46 35.65
N THR A 55 -115.30 33.97 34.66
CA THR A 55 -114.80 32.96 33.71
C THR A 55 -113.74 33.55 32.78
N ASP A 56 -113.90 34.81 32.36
CA ASP A 56 -112.92 35.49 31.53
C ASP A 56 -111.66 35.86 32.33
N ALA A 57 -111.81 36.33 33.58
CA ALA A 57 -110.68 36.60 34.47
C ALA A 57 -109.88 35.32 34.80
N MET A 58 -110.55 34.24 35.22
CA MET A 58 -109.87 32.95 35.45
C MET A 58 -109.31 32.36 34.15
N GLY A 59 -109.99 32.54 33.02
CA GLY A 59 -109.51 32.09 31.72
C GLY A 59 -108.29 32.88 31.23
N GLY A 60 -108.20 34.17 31.56
CA GLY A 60 -107.06 35.04 31.30
C GLY A 60 -105.86 34.68 32.15
N GLU A 61 -106.02 34.62 33.49
CA GLU A 61 -104.95 34.22 34.41
C GLU A 61 -104.45 32.80 34.14
N ALA A 62 -105.35 31.85 33.85
CA ALA A 62 -104.97 30.49 33.49
C ALA A 62 -104.22 30.42 32.15
N ARG A 63 -104.57 31.26 31.15
CA ARG A 63 -103.81 31.37 29.90
C ARG A 63 -102.44 32.01 30.12
N GLU A 64 -102.35 33.06 30.91
CA GLU A 64 -101.06 33.70 31.23
C GLU A 64 -100.13 32.74 31.97
N ILE A 65 -100.63 31.99 32.96
CA ILE A 65 -99.85 30.98 33.67
C ILE A 65 -99.47 29.83 32.73
N ALA A 66 -100.37 29.36 31.86
CA ALA A 66 -100.05 28.32 30.88
C ALA A 66 -99.00 28.78 29.86
N ASP A 67 -99.07 30.03 29.39
CA ASP A 67 -98.09 30.62 28.49
C ASP A 67 -96.73 30.79 29.19
N GLN A 68 -96.71 31.29 30.43
CA GLN A 68 -95.50 31.38 31.24
C GLN A 68 -94.88 30.01 31.50
N LEU A 69 -95.69 29.00 31.85
CA LEU A 69 -95.24 27.63 32.07
C LEU A 69 -94.68 27.03 30.78
N SER A 70 -95.36 27.22 29.64
CA SER A 70 -94.88 26.74 28.34
C SER A 70 -93.57 27.41 27.92
N THR A 71 -93.41 28.71 28.23
CA THR A 71 -92.20 29.48 27.95
C THR A 71 -91.05 29.04 28.85
N LEU A 72 -91.30 28.81 30.14
CA LEU A 72 -90.32 28.28 31.09
C LEU A 72 -89.95 26.83 30.77
N GLU A 73 -90.90 25.99 30.35
CA GLU A 73 -90.62 24.63 29.90
C GLU A 73 -89.78 24.61 28.63
N ARG A 74 -90.06 25.51 27.68
CA ARG A 74 -89.24 25.68 26.47
C ARG A 74 -87.83 26.13 26.83
N SER A 75 -87.70 27.17 27.67
CA SER A 75 -86.41 27.64 28.18
C SER A 75 -85.64 26.56 28.96
N ARG A 76 -86.32 25.73 29.76
CA ARG A 76 -85.71 24.60 30.47
C ARG A 76 -85.20 23.53 29.50
N ARG A 77 -85.95 23.25 28.43
CA ARG A 77 -85.52 22.30 27.38
C ARG A 77 -84.31 22.86 26.64
N GLU A 78 -84.36 24.12 26.22
CA GLU A 78 -83.25 24.83 25.57
C GLU A 78 -81.99 24.82 26.45
N MET A 79 -82.09 25.26 27.72
CA MET A 79 -80.95 25.22 28.65
C MET A 79 -80.42 23.81 28.90
N ARG A 80 -81.28 22.78 28.90
CA ARG A 80 -80.85 21.39 29.07
C ARG A 80 -80.10 20.88 27.85
N ASP A 81 -80.54 21.25 26.65
CA ASP A 81 -79.87 20.90 25.40
C ASP A 81 -78.56 21.69 25.25
N GLU A 82 -78.52 22.97 25.62
CA GLU A 82 -77.30 23.77 25.70
C GLU A 82 -76.32 23.17 26.72
N LEU A 83 -76.77 22.81 27.93
CA LEU A 83 -75.91 22.18 28.93
C LEU A 83 -75.34 20.84 28.45
N LYS A 84 -76.13 20.07 27.69
CA LYS A 84 -75.66 18.84 27.06
C LYS A 84 -74.58 19.14 26.02
N GLY A 85 -74.81 20.12 25.14
CA GLY A 85 -73.84 20.57 24.15
C GLY A 85 -72.53 21.07 24.78
N VAL A 86 -72.62 21.89 25.82
CA VAL A 86 -71.44 22.37 26.57
C VAL A 86 -70.71 21.22 27.26
N ARG A 87 -71.41 20.25 27.83
CA ARG A 87 -70.78 19.07 28.45
C ARG A 87 -70.04 18.20 27.42
N GLU A 88 -70.63 17.99 26.24
CA GLU A 88 -69.98 17.28 25.14
C GLU A 88 -68.74 18.04 24.65
N GLN A 89 -68.82 19.37 24.53
CA GLN A 89 -67.67 20.22 24.19
C GLN A 89 -66.56 20.15 25.26
N VAL A 90 -66.90 20.20 26.54
CA VAL A 90 -65.92 20.07 27.65
C VAL A 90 -65.29 18.68 27.67
N ALA A 91 -66.06 17.62 27.44
CA ALA A 91 -65.54 16.26 27.37
C ALA A 91 -64.56 16.11 26.19
N SER A 92 -64.94 16.58 25.00
CA SER A 92 -64.10 16.59 23.80
C SER A 92 -62.82 17.41 24.02
N ALA A 93 -62.94 18.61 24.59
CA ALA A 93 -61.78 19.46 24.88
C ALA A 93 -60.82 18.82 25.91
N ARG A 94 -61.35 18.12 26.93
CA ARG A 94 -60.52 17.38 27.90
C ARG A 94 -59.80 16.20 27.27
N GLU A 95 -60.47 15.44 26.41
CA GLU A 95 -59.86 14.34 25.68
C GLU A 95 -58.75 14.84 24.74
N GLN A 96 -59.03 15.92 24.00
CA GLN A 96 -58.03 16.58 23.15
C GLN A 96 -56.85 17.11 23.96
N ALA A 97 -57.09 17.76 25.11
CA ALA A 97 -56.04 18.25 25.98
C ALA A 97 -55.18 17.12 26.55
N ALA A 98 -55.79 16.01 26.99
CA ALA A 98 -55.07 14.84 27.47
C ALA A 98 -54.21 14.21 26.36
N LYS A 99 -54.76 14.07 25.14
CA LYS A 99 -54.04 13.55 23.98
C LYS A 99 -52.86 14.44 23.60
N LEU A 100 -53.06 15.76 23.55
CA LEU A 100 -52.00 16.73 23.25
C LEU A 100 -50.93 16.72 24.34
N SER A 101 -51.30 16.64 25.62
CA SER A 101 -50.36 16.55 26.73
C SER A 101 -49.49 15.29 26.63
N ALA A 102 -50.08 14.13 26.36
CA ALA A 102 -49.35 12.88 26.18
C ALA A 102 -48.42 12.92 24.95
N GLN A 103 -48.86 13.52 23.85
CA GLN A 103 -48.01 13.73 22.66
C GLN A 103 -46.84 14.68 22.93
N LEU A 104 -47.06 15.72 23.73
CA LEU A 104 -46.04 16.70 24.09
C LEU A 104 -44.98 16.07 25.02
N GLU A 105 -45.41 15.27 25.99
CA GLU A 105 -44.51 14.51 26.87
C GLU A 105 -43.67 13.50 26.07
N ALA A 106 -44.31 12.70 25.20
CA ALA A 106 -43.60 11.76 24.34
C ALA A 106 -42.61 12.45 23.38
N SER A 107 -42.97 13.60 22.82
CA SER A 107 -42.07 14.37 21.94
C SER A 107 -40.91 14.99 22.73
N ALA A 108 -41.16 15.42 23.96
CA ALA A 108 -40.12 15.96 24.84
C ALA A 108 -39.10 14.89 25.23
N ASP A 109 -39.54 13.68 25.55
CA ASP A 109 -38.67 12.55 25.85
C ASP A 109 -37.84 12.13 24.63
N GLN A 110 -38.45 12.07 23.44
CA GLN A 110 -37.74 11.79 22.20
C GLN A 110 -36.68 12.86 21.89
N LEU A 111 -37.01 14.13 22.09
CA LEU A 111 -36.08 15.24 21.89
C LEU A 111 -34.91 15.18 22.90
N ALA A 112 -35.18 14.82 24.15
CA ALA A 112 -34.16 14.64 25.18
C ALA A 112 -33.21 13.49 24.81
N SER A 113 -33.74 12.32 24.47
CA SER A 113 -32.93 11.17 24.02
C SER A 113 -32.08 11.52 22.80
N ALA A 114 -32.67 12.18 21.79
CA ALA A 114 -31.95 12.57 20.59
C ALA A 114 -30.82 13.59 20.87
N ARG A 115 -31.00 14.48 21.85
CA ARG A 115 -29.95 15.42 22.29
C ARG A 115 -28.82 14.70 23.01
N ASP A 116 -29.13 13.72 23.85
CA ASP A 116 -28.13 12.91 24.54
C ASP A 116 -27.34 12.06 23.54
N ASP A 117 -28.02 11.45 22.57
CA ASP A 117 -27.39 10.70 21.47
C ASP A 117 -26.48 11.59 20.64
N LEU A 118 -26.93 12.79 20.27
CA LEU A 118 -26.10 13.76 19.54
C LEU A 118 -24.86 14.16 20.35
N THR A 119 -25.01 14.38 21.64
CA THR A 119 -23.90 14.77 22.53
C THR A 119 -22.88 13.63 22.63
N ARG A 120 -23.34 12.40 22.88
CA ARG A 120 -22.47 11.20 22.92
C ARG A 120 -21.75 10.98 21.59
N ALA A 121 -22.47 11.06 20.47
CA ALA A 121 -21.89 10.89 19.15
C ALA A 121 -20.84 11.96 18.84
N THR A 122 -21.11 13.21 19.25
CA THR A 122 -20.18 14.33 19.05
C THR A 122 -18.91 14.17 19.88
N GLU A 123 -19.02 13.79 21.16
CA GLU A 123 -17.85 13.55 22.01
C GLU A 123 -17.05 12.33 21.57
N HIS A 124 -17.72 11.25 21.17
CA HIS A 124 -17.05 10.09 20.59
C HIS A 124 -16.31 10.44 19.30
N PHE A 125 -16.92 11.24 18.42
CA PHE A 125 -16.28 11.72 17.20
C PHE A 125 -15.04 12.58 17.50
N LYS A 126 -15.15 13.53 18.44
CA LYS A 126 -14.00 14.34 18.87
C LYS A 126 -12.87 13.49 19.44
N ALA A 127 -13.19 12.49 20.26
CA ALA A 127 -12.21 11.58 20.84
C ALA A 127 -11.51 10.74 19.75
N THR A 128 -12.25 10.28 18.74
CA THR A 128 -11.70 9.59 17.57
C THR A 128 -10.77 10.46 16.74
N VAL A 129 -11.12 11.73 16.51
CA VAL A 129 -10.26 12.67 15.76
C VAL A 129 -8.94 12.94 16.51
N ARG A 130 -9.00 13.02 17.84
CA ARG A 130 -7.84 13.23 18.73
C ARG A 130 -7.02 11.96 18.99
N ALA A 131 -7.48 10.81 18.51
CA ALA A 131 -6.77 9.55 18.70
C ALA A 131 -5.39 9.62 18.02
N PRO A 132 -4.31 9.17 18.68
CA PRO A 132 -2.95 9.34 18.17
C PRO A 132 -2.78 8.79 16.74
N GLY A 133 -2.43 9.69 15.80
CA GLY A 133 -2.09 9.35 14.42
C GLY A 133 -3.24 8.97 13.50
N ILE A 134 -4.49 8.87 13.98
CA ILE A 134 -5.65 8.48 13.16
C ILE A 134 -5.94 9.52 12.08
N LEU A 135 -5.98 10.80 12.45
CA LEU A 135 -6.24 11.88 11.48
C LEU A 135 -5.15 11.93 10.40
N VAL A 136 -3.87 11.81 10.80
CA VAL A 136 -2.74 11.83 9.86
C VAL A 136 -2.77 10.63 8.92
N ALA A 137 -3.23 9.46 9.38
CA ALA A 137 -3.34 8.26 8.57
C ALA A 137 -4.47 8.35 7.53
N ALA A 138 -5.64 8.87 7.94
CA ALA A 138 -6.83 8.88 7.09
C ALA A 138 -6.93 10.14 6.21
N LEU A 139 -6.54 11.29 6.74
CA LEU A 139 -6.73 12.62 6.16
C LEU A 139 -5.51 13.52 6.44
N PRO A 140 -4.34 13.24 5.81
CA PRO A 140 -3.06 13.87 6.16
C PRO A 140 -2.99 15.39 5.96
N ASP A 141 -3.86 15.96 5.13
CA ASP A 141 -3.86 17.37 4.75
C ASP A 141 -5.02 18.17 5.36
N VAL A 142 -5.83 17.52 6.21
CA VAL A 142 -7.00 18.16 6.84
C VAL A 142 -6.62 18.65 8.23
N PRO A 143 -6.98 19.90 8.61
CA PRO A 143 -6.76 20.40 9.96
C PRO A 143 -7.51 19.57 11.02
N GLU A 144 -6.99 19.56 12.25
CA GLU A 144 -7.60 18.86 13.40
C GLU A 144 -8.81 19.64 13.97
N ASP A 145 -9.78 19.93 13.11
CA ASP A 145 -11.05 20.51 13.49
C ASP A 145 -12.24 19.65 13.02
N VAL A 146 -13.24 19.53 13.89
CA VAL A 146 -14.41 18.65 13.68
C VAL A 146 -15.14 18.97 12.37
N THR A 147 -15.14 20.24 11.94
CA THR A 147 -15.92 20.70 10.79
C THR A 147 -15.26 20.26 9.49
N SER A 148 -13.96 20.50 9.35
CA SER A 148 -13.16 20.12 8.20
C SER A 148 -13.07 18.60 8.06
N VAL A 149 -12.85 17.88 9.16
CA VAL A 149 -12.80 16.40 9.15
C VAL A 149 -14.14 15.82 8.69
N ARG A 150 -15.27 16.34 9.20
CA ARG A 150 -16.60 15.89 8.79
C ARG A 150 -16.86 16.15 7.30
N ALA A 151 -16.44 17.30 6.77
CA ALA A 151 -16.57 17.63 5.35
C ALA A 151 -15.74 16.69 4.47
N ALA A 152 -14.50 16.40 4.87
CA ALA A 152 -13.62 15.47 4.16
C ALA A 152 -14.16 14.03 4.17
N LEU A 153 -14.68 13.56 5.31
CA LEU A 153 -15.29 12.23 5.43
C LEU A 153 -16.55 12.07 4.57
N ALA A 154 -17.34 13.15 4.38
CA ALA A 154 -18.52 13.10 3.51
C ALA A 154 -18.17 12.90 2.03
N ALA A 155 -16.98 13.34 1.61
CA ALA A 155 -16.49 13.19 0.24
C ALA A 155 -15.67 11.89 0.02
N SER A 156 -15.29 11.19 1.09
CA SER A 156 -14.42 10.01 1.01
C SER A 156 -15.19 8.71 0.80
N ASP A 157 -14.59 7.75 0.07
CA ASP A 157 -15.15 6.41 -0.08
C ASP A 157 -15.11 5.65 1.25
N ARG A 158 -16.16 4.86 1.53
CA ARG A 158 -16.34 4.12 2.79
C ARG A 158 -15.75 2.70 2.74
N ARG A 159 -15.12 2.32 1.63
CA ARG A 159 -14.42 1.02 1.53
C ARG A 159 -13.10 1.07 2.30
N GLY A 160 -13.17 0.75 3.58
CA GLY A 160 -12.00 0.59 4.45
C GLY A 160 -11.38 -0.81 4.37
N ALA A 161 -10.17 -0.93 4.89
CA ALA A 161 -9.55 -2.23 5.16
C ALA A 161 -10.20 -2.88 6.40
N GLY A 162 -10.34 -4.20 6.38
CA GLY A 162 -10.81 -4.95 7.54
C GLY A 162 -9.75 -5.07 8.64
N GLU A 163 -10.18 -5.33 9.87
CA GLU A 163 -9.30 -5.47 11.04
C GLU A 163 -8.21 -6.53 10.84
N ALA A 164 -8.54 -7.69 10.26
CA ALA A 164 -7.59 -8.75 9.96
C ALA A 164 -6.46 -8.30 9.02
N THR A 165 -6.75 -7.40 8.07
CA THR A 165 -5.74 -6.83 7.18
C THR A 165 -4.80 -5.91 7.95
N VAL A 166 -5.33 -5.09 8.85
CA VAL A 166 -4.53 -4.19 9.70
C VAL A 166 -3.61 -4.99 10.63
N ILE A 167 -4.13 -6.03 11.28
CA ILE A 167 -3.35 -6.92 12.15
C ILE A 167 -2.21 -7.62 11.38
N THR A 168 -2.51 -8.16 10.19
CA THR A 168 -1.48 -8.78 9.33
C THR A 168 -0.37 -7.78 8.97
N LYS A 169 -0.73 -6.53 8.64
CA LYS A 169 0.24 -5.48 8.32
C LYS A 169 1.06 -5.05 9.54
N LEU A 170 0.46 -5.00 10.72
CA LEU A 170 1.16 -4.73 11.98
C LEU A 170 2.20 -5.82 12.27
N GLN A 171 1.86 -7.10 12.12
CA GLN A 171 2.81 -8.21 12.31
C GLN A 171 3.98 -8.13 11.33
N ALA A 172 3.71 -7.81 10.06
CA ALA A 172 4.74 -7.62 9.05
C ALA A 172 5.68 -6.45 9.41
N LEU A 173 5.11 -5.33 9.91
CA LEU A 173 5.88 -4.19 10.37
C LEU A 173 6.78 -4.54 11.58
N GLN A 174 6.24 -5.24 12.58
CA GLN A 174 7.00 -5.73 13.74
C GLN A 174 8.16 -6.62 13.33
N THR A 175 7.94 -7.53 12.38
CA THR A 175 8.99 -8.41 11.87
C THR A 175 10.07 -7.62 11.12
N SER A 176 9.66 -6.66 10.28
CA SER A 176 10.56 -5.83 9.48
C SER A 176 11.46 -4.91 10.30
N LEU A 177 10.97 -4.42 11.44
CA LEU A 177 11.68 -3.46 12.28
C LEU A 177 12.29 -4.07 13.54
N ALA A 178 12.19 -5.40 13.69
CA ALA A 178 12.71 -6.13 14.82
C ALA A 178 14.19 -5.79 15.10
N GLY A 179 14.48 -5.40 16.34
CA GLY A 179 15.83 -5.06 16.79
C GLY A 179 16.28 -3.61 16.57
N SER A 180 15.54 -2.82 15.79
CA SER A 180 15.85 -1.39 15.57
C SER A 180 14.82 -0.44 16.17
N HIS A 181 13.55 -0.84 16.18
CA HIS A 181 12.45 -0.04 16.71
C HIS A 181 11.57 -0.89 17.62
N ASP A 182 10.97 -0.26 18.61
CA ASP A 182 9.93 -0.85 19.43
C ASP A 182 8.55 -0.43 18.92
N ILE A 183 7.61 -1.37 18.84
CA ILE A 183 6.28 -1.13 18.26
C ILE A 183 5.22 -1.54 19.27
N ALA A 184 4.46 -0.56 19.74
CA ALA A 184 3.35 -0.76 20.66
C ALA A 184 2.02 -0.51 19.96
N ALA A 185 1.07 -1.44 20.12
CA ALA A 185 -0.29 -1.31 19.62
C ALA A 185 -1.25 -1.23 20.80
N GLU A 186 -2.05 -0.16 20.85
CA GLU A 186 -2.97 0.16 21.93
C GLU A 186 -4.35 0.47 21.38
N GLN A 187 -5.39 0.24 22.19
CA GLN A 187 -6.76 0.57 21.80
C GLN A 187 -7.16 1.93 22.39
N HIS A 188 -7.48 2.89 21.52
CA HIS A 188 -7.95 4.22 21.88
C HIS A 188 -9.37 4.42 21.35
N VAL A 189 -10.35 4.57 22.24
CA VAL A 189 -11.77 4.81 21.85
C VAL A 189 -12.32 3.68 20.95
N GLY A 190 -11.88 2.44 21.19
CA GLY A 190 -12.25 1.28 20.38
C GLY A 190 -11.41 1.09 19.11
N LEU A 191 -10.54 2.03 18.76
CA LEU A 191 -9.69 1.99 17.56
C LEU A 191 -8.28 1.49 17.90
N LEU A 192 -7.70 0.69 17.01
CA LEU A 192 -6.31 0.25 17.14
C LEU A 192 -5.37 1.38 16.69
N THR A 193 -4.59 1.90 17.63
CA THR A 193 -3.54 2.89 17.42
C THR A 193 -2.18 2.24 17.57
N VAL A 194 -1.26 2.56 16.66
CA VAL A 194 0.08 1.96 16.64
C VAL A 194 1.12 3.06 16.76
N THR A 195 2.02 2.89 17.73
CA THR A 195 3.16 3.77 17.96
C THR A 195 4.45 3.01 17.66
N VAL A 196 5.40 3.73 17.06
CA VAL A 196 6.74 3.24 16.74
C VAL A 196 7.73 4.11 17.50
N THR A 197 8.63 3.48 18.23
CA THR A 197 9.67 4.11 19.03
C THR A 197 11.02 3.77 18.42
N GLY A 198 11.71 4.79 17.92
CA GLY A 198 13.09 4.70 17.44
C GLY A 198 13.99 5.71 18.15
N GLU A 199 15.10 6.09 17.52
CA GLU A 199 16.07 7.05 18.07
C GLU A 199 15.46 8.43 18.34
N GLU A 200 14.46 8.86 17.56
CA GLU A 200 13.81 10.16 17.71
C GLU A 200 12.61 10.16 18.68
N GLY A 201 12.42 9.06 19.41
CA GLY A 201 11.35 8.85 20.39
C GLY A 201 10.09 8.19 19.82
N ALA A 202 9.08 8.04 20.69
CA ALA A 202 7.82 7.37 20.39
C ALA A 202 6.89 8.28 19.58
N ARG A 203 6.39 7.79 18.44
CA ARG A 203 5.46 8.53 17.57
C ARG A 203 4.41 7.61 16.95
N PRO A 204 3.21 8.11 16.60
CA PRO A 204 2.25 7.33 15.83
C PRO A 204 2.83 6.91 14.47
N VAL A 205 2.53 5.69 14.03
CA VAL A 205 3.12 5.09 12.82
C VAL A 205 2.94 5.94 11.56
N ALA A 206 1.79 6.60 11.40
CA ALA A 206 1.51 7.45 10.24
C ALA A 206 2.39 8.71 10.21
N VAL A 207 2.68 9.29 11.38
CA VAL A 207 3.57 10.46 11.51
C VAL A 207 5.01 10.05 11.20
N ALA A 208 5.46 8.93 11.76
CA ALA A 208 6.79 8.39 11.48
C ALA A 208 6.96 8.07 9.98
N ALA A 209 5.97 7.44 9.35
CA ALA A 209 6.00 7.12 7.92
C ALA A 209 6.12 8.38 7.03
N ARG A 210 5.39 9.46 7.34
CA ARG A 210 5.50 10.74 6.61
C ARG A 210 6.87 11.36 6.77
N GLN A 211 7.42 11.37 7.99
CA GLN A 211 8.76 11.92 8.23
C GLN A 211 9.83 11.14 7.48
N VAL A 212 9.76 9.80 7.51
CA VAL A 212 10.69 8.96 6.74
C VAL A 212 10.54 9.22 5.24
N THR A 213 9.32 9.39 4.74
CA THR A 213 9.08 9.70 3.32
C THR A 213 9.61 11.08 2.94
N ALA A 214 9.41 12.09 3.79
CA ALA A 214 9.95 13.44 3.58
C ALA A 214 11.47 13.45 3.59
N LYS A 215 12.10 12.81 4.59
CA LYS A 215 13.56 12.64 4.65
C LYS A 215 14.10 11.87 3.45
N LEU A 216 13.41 10.81 3.02
CA LEU A 216 13.79 10.04 1.85
C LEU A 216 13.71 10.90 0.58
N ALA A 217 12.67 11.73 0.44
CA ALA A 217 12.54 12.65 -0.69
C ALA A 217 13.61 13.75 -0.67
N GLU A 218 13.91 14.31 0.50
CA GLU A 218 14.98 15.29 0.70
C GLU A 218 16.36 14.69 0.38
N GLN A 219 16.67 13.49 0.91
CA GLN A 219 17.90 12.77 0.60
C GLN A 219 18.01 12.41 -0.88
N ARG A 220 16.90 12.03 -1.53
CA ARG A 220 16.85 11.81 -2.98
C ARG A 220 17.11 13.10 -3.76
N GLY A 221 16.57 14.23 -3.30
CA GLY A 221 16.84 15.54 -3.90
C GLY A 221 18.28 16.02 -3.67
N PHE A 222 18.92 15.67 -2.55
CA PHE A 222 20.36 15.89 -2.35
C PHE A 222 21.23 14.97 -3.22
N LEU A 223 20.70 13.83 -3.65
CA LEU A 223 21.33 12.89 -4.58
C LEU A 223 21.15 13.28 -6.07
N ASP A 224 20.59 14.46 -6.38
CA ASP A 224 20.42 14.94 -7.75
C ASP A 224 21.73 15.39 -8.43
N GLU A 225 21.66 15.48 -9.76
CA GLU A 225 22.66 15.73 -10.81
C GLU A 225 24.07 16.20 -10.40
N GLN A 226 24.20 17.17 -9.49
CA GLN A 226 25.52 17.60 -9.01
C GLN A 226 26.28 16.50 -8.26
N TYR A 227 25.60 15.76 -7.36
CA TYR A 227 26.24 14.66 -6.65
C TYR A 227 26.49 13.47 -7.57
N GLN A 228 25.60 13.18 -8.52
CA GLN A 228 25.84 12.12 -9.52
C GLN A 228 27.01 12.45 -10.43
N ASN A 229 27.15 13.70 -10.88
CA ASN A 229 28.28 14.12 -11.72
C ASN A 229 29.60 14.08 -10.93
N ILE A 230 29.63 14.59 -9.70
CA ILE A 230 30.83 14.56 -8.85
C ILE A 230 31.20 13.12 -8.47
N PHE A 231 30.22 12.27 -8.15
CA PHE A 231 30.48 10.85 -7.88
C PHE A 231 30.94 10.12 -9.15
N ALA A 232 30.33 10.36 -10.30
CA ALA A 232 30.75 9.77 -11.56
C ALA A 232 32.19 10.19 -11.92
N ASP A 233 32.52 11.47 -11.72
CA ASP A 233 33.86 12.00 -11.96
C ASP A 233 34.89 11.39 -10.99
N TYR A 234 34.56 11.29 -9.71
CA TYR A 234 35.40 10.64 -8.71
C TYR A 234 35.58 9.14 -8.99
N LEU A 235 34.50 8.43 -9.29
CA LEU A 235 34.51 6.99 -9.55
C LEU A 235 35.29 6.66 -10.82
N ILE A 236 35.16 7.44 -11.89
CA ILE A 236 35.90 7.22 -13.14
C ILE A 236 37.39 7.49 -12.95
N ARG A 237 37.73 8.51 -12.15
CA ARG A 237 39.13 8.77 -11.78
C ARG A 237 39.73 7.58 -11.03
N ASP A 238 39.09 7.12 -9.96
CA ASP A 238 39.58 6.01 -9.15
C ASP A 238 39.63 4.71 -9.96
N LEU A 239 38.64 4.49 -10.82
CA LEU A 239 38.61 3.35 -11.75
C LEU A 239 39.78 3.39 -12.74
N ALA A 240 40.06 4.55 -13.34
CA ALA A 240 41.18 4.70 -14.27
C ALA A 240 42.52 4.42 -13.58
N GLU A 241 42.71 4.89 -12.33
CA GLU A 241 43.92 4.62 -11.57
C GLU A 241 44.05 3.14 -11.17
N TRP A 242 42.95 2.50 -10.79
CA TRP A 242 42.94 1.06 -10.50
C TRP A 242 43.27 0.22 -11.76
N LEU A 243 42.65 0.56 -12.90
CA LEU A 243 42.93 -0.08 -14.18
C LEU A 243 44.39 0.11 -14.58
N ARG A 244 44.94 1.32 -14.41
CA ARG A 244 46.37 1.60 -14.61
C ARG A 244 47.25 0.68 -13.78
N GLY A 245 46.94 0.50 -12.50
CA GLY A 245 47.64 -0.42 -11.61
C GLY A 245 47.61 -1.87 -12.12
N GLN A 246 46.43 -2.36 -12.54
CA GLN A 246 46.30 -3.72 -13.08
C GLN A 246 47.05 -3.91 -14.41
N ILE A 247 47.00 -2.91 -15.30
CA ILE A 247 47.74 -2.91 -16.57
C ILE A 247 49.25 -2.93 -16.29
N ALA A 248 49.73 -2.13 -15.33
CA ALA A 248 51.14 -2.12 -14.95
C ALA A 248 51.61 -3.47 -14.39
N VAL A 249 50.78 -4.14 -13.57
CA VAL A 249 51.07 -5.50 -13.08
C VAL A 249 51.18 -6.50 -14.23
N ALA A 250 50.29 -6.44 -15.22
CA ALA A 250 50.34 -7.31 -16.39
C ALA A 250 51.56 -7.03 -17.30
N GLU A 251 51.94 -5.76 -17.48
CA GLU A 251 53.16 -5.36 -18.21
C GLU A 251 54.42 -5.88 -17.51
N ASP A 252 54.48 -5.74 -16.18
CA ASP A 252 55.59 -6.22 -15.35
C ASP A 252 55.69 -7.75 -15.35
N LEU A 253 54.55 -8.47 -15.32
CA LEU A 253 54.53 -9.91 -15.52
C LEU A 253 55.09 -10.31 -16.89
N CYS A 254 54.67 -9.62 -17.96
CA CYS A 254 55.19 -9.87 -19.30
C CYS A 254 56.70 -9.60 -19.38
N LYS A 255 57.19 -8.57 -18.69
CA LYS A 255 58.62 -8.27 -18.59
C LYS A 255 59.39 -9.39 -17.90
N ARG A 256 58.95 -9.85 -16.73
CA ARG A 256 59.58 -10.98 -16.01
C ARG A 256 59.60 -12.25 -16.87
N MET A 257 58.50 -12.56 -17.54
CA MET A 257 58.45 -13.69 -18.48
C MET A 257 59.48 -13.56 -19.60
N ASN A 258 59.67 -12.36 -20.15
CA ASN A 258 60.71 -12.14 -21.17
C ASN A 258 62.14 -12.22 -20.64
N GLU A 259 62.38 -11.83 -19.38
CA GLU A 259 63.70 -12.02 -18.74
C GLU A 259 64.02 -13.52 -18.60
N VAL A 260 63.02 -14.31 -18.21
CA VAL A 260 63.09 -15.77 -18.16
C VAL A 260 63.35 -16.37 -19.55
N LEU A 261 62.54 -16.01 -20.55
CA LEU A 261 62.69 -16.47 -21.93
C LEU A 261 64.02 -16.02 -22.56
N GLY A 262 64.54 -14.86 -22.14
CA GLY A 262 65.81 -14.32 -22.60
C GLY A 262 67.03 -15.09 -22.10
N ARG A 263 66.94 -15.77 -20.95
CA ARG A 263 67.96 -16.71 -20.45
C ARG A 263 67.94 -18.03 -21.22
N ALA A 264 66.76 -18.45 -21.66
CA ALA A 264 66.51 -19.68 -22.43
C ALA A 264 66.90 -19.60 -23.92
N ARG A 265 68.08 -19.05 -24.24
CA ARG A 265 68.54 -18.89 -25.63
C ARG A 265 69.11 -20.20 -26.18
N SER A 266 68.78 -20.52 -27.43
CA SER A 266 69.45 -21.60 -28.16
C SER A 266 70.90 -21.23 -28.46
N SER A 267 71.73 -22.24 -28.75
CA SER A 267 73.13 -22.06 -29.20
C SER A 267 73.26 -21.23 -30.49
N GLN A 268 72.18 -21.08 -31.26
CA GLN A 268 72.10 -20.26 -32.47
C GLN A 268 71.51 -18.85 -32.20
N GLY A 269 71.32 -18.47 -30.94
CA GLY A 269 70.78 -17.16 -30.54
C GLY A 269 69.25 -17.02 -30.67
N VAL A 270 68.56 -18.09 -31.05
CA VAL A 270 67.10 -18.11 -31.20
C VAL A 270 66.45 -18.12 -29.81
N HIS A 271 65.49 -17.22 -29.59
CA HIS A 271 64.70 -17.20 -28.36
C HIS A 271 63.27 -16.74 -28.61
N VAL A 272 62.39 -17.09 -27.70
CA VAL A 272 60.99 -16.69 -27.73
C VAL A 272 60.85 -15.33 -27.06
N LYS A 273 60.02 -14.47 -27.63
CA LYS A 273 59.60 -13.20 -27.04
C LYS A 273 58.08 -13.16 -26.93
N LEU A 274 57.61 -12.70 -25.78
CA LEU A 274 56.21 -12.46 -25.51
C LEU A 274 55.94 -10.96 -25.54
N ALA A 275 54.89 -10.53 -26.22
CA ALA A 275 54.44 -9.15 -26.18
C ALA A 275 52.98 -9.09 -25.75
N TRP A 276 52.69 -8.31 -24.71
CA TRP A 276 51.34 -7.96 -24.33
C TRP A 276 50.98 -6.62 -24.96
N LYS A 277 50.04 -6.62 -25.92
CA LYS A 277 49.68 -5.43 -26.71
C LYS A 277 48.17 -5.29 -26.80
N PRO A 278 47.65 -4.07 -26.99
CA PRO A 278 46.22 -3.89 -27.29
C PRO A 278 45.77 -4.78 -28.45
N SER A 279 44.59 -5.38 -28.31
CA SER A 279 44.01 -6.22 -29.37
C SER A 279 43.81 -5.43 -30.67
N ALA A 280 44.11 -6.06 -31.81
CA ALA A 280 43.84 -5.47 -33.12
C ALA A 280 42.32 -5.31 -33.39
N ALA A 281 41.48 -6.07 -32.66
CA ALA A 281 40.03 -6.02 -32.77
C ALA A 281 39.38 -4.91 -31.93
N LEU A 282 40.16 -4.13 -31.16
CA LEU A 282 39.62 -2.99 -30.42
C LEU A 282 39.21 -1.85 -31.34
N GLU A 283 38.11 -1.22 -30.96
CA GLU A 283 37.70 0.08 -31.48
C GLU A 283 38.76 1.13 -31.20
N GLU A 284 38.89 2.09 -32.12
CA GLU A 284 39.89 3.15 -32.04
C GLU A 284 39.72 4.02 -30.78
N ALA A 285 38.49 4.42 -30.46
CA ALA A 285 38.18 5.17 -29.24
C ALA A 285 38.61 4.44 -27.95
N THR A 286 38.41 3.12 -27.89
CA THR A 286 38.86 2.32 -26.73
C THR A 286 40.39 2.22 -26.69
N ARG A 287 41.05 2.11 -27.85
CA ARG A 287 42.52 2.08 -27.92
C ARG A 287 43.14 3.39 -27.44
N ASP A 288 42.56 4.52 -27.82
CA ASP A 288 43.02 5.85 -27.41
C ASP A 288 42.80 6.04 -25.91
N ALA A 289 41.62 5.66 -25.40
CA ALA A 289 41.35 5.63 -23.96
C ALA A 289 42.39 4.79 -23.21
N LEU A 290 42.81 3.62 -23.72
CA LEU A 290 43.85 2.80 -23.09
C LEU A 290 45.22 3.48 -23.04
N ALA A 291 45.56 4.29 -24.04
CA ALA A 291 46.77 5.09 -23.99
C ALA A 291 46.69 6.13 -22.87
N LEU A 292 45.51 6.73 -22.65
CA LEU A 292 45.26 7.69 -21.58
C LEU A 292 45.25 7.02 -20.19
N VAL A 293 44.71 5.80 -20.04
CA VAL A 293 44.74 5.06 -18.76
C VAL A 293 46.18 4.84 -18.27
N ARG A 294 47.15 4.69 -19.17
CA ARG A 294 48.56 4.52 -18.79
C ARG A 294 49.16 5.78 -18.14
N LEU A 295 48.63 6.96 -18.43
CA LEU A 295 49.10 8.21 -17.87
C LEU A 295 48.59 8.38 -16.43
N PRO A 296 49.46 8.73 -15.47
CA PRO A 296 49.02 9.14 -14.14
C PRO A 296 47.97 10.25 -14.23
N TYR A 297 47.00 10.26 -13.31
CA TYR A 297 45.99 11.32 -13.28
C TYR A 297 46.60 12.73 -13.26
N ALA A 298 47.70 12.94 -12.53
CA ALA A 298 48.38 14.24 -12.45
C ALA A 298 48.97 14.73 -13.78
N ASP A 299 49.19 13.83 -14.74
CA ASP A 299 49.80 14.13 -16.03
C ASP A 299 48.74 14.22 -17.15
N ARG A 300 47.45 14.00 -16.82
CA ARG A 300 46.33 14.11 -17.77
C ARG A 300 45.73 15.51 -17.77
N ASP A 301 45.40 16.01 -18.96
CA ASP A 301 44.62 17.23 -19.09
C ASP A 301 43.10 16.98 -18.96
N PRO A 302 42.29 18.02 -18.73
CA PRO A 302 40.83 17.86 -18.57
C PRO A 302 40.12 17.26 -19.80
N GLU A 303 40.63 17.46 -21.02
CA GLU A 303 40.03 16.91 -22.24
C GLU A 303 40.31 15.41 -22.37
N GLN A 304 41.50 14.97 -21.96
CA GLN A 304 41.88 13.56 -21.86
C GLN A 304 41.03 12.83 -20.82
N ASP A 305 40.78 13.44 -19.66
CA ASP A 305 39.89 12.88 -18.63
C ASP A 305 38.44 12.80 -19.12
N ALA A 306 37.94 13.84 -19.79
CA ALA A 306 36.61 13.82 -20.40
C ALA A 306 36.48 12.73 -21.46
N THR A 307 37.55 12.48 -22.23
CA THR A 307 37.61 11.42 -23.24
C THR A 307 37.54 10.03 -22.59
N LEU A 308 38.32 9.78 -21.54
CA LEU A 308 38.27 8.54 -20.77
C LEU A 308 36.88 8.27 -20.21
N ARG A 309 36.27 9.29 -19.62
CA ARG A 309 34.90 9.21 -19.09
C ARG A 309 33.90 8.83 -20.16
N ARG A 310 33.92 9.53 -21.30
CA ARG A 310 33.01 9.24 -22.41
C ARG A 310 33.14 7.79 -22.86
N VAL A 311 34.37 7.34 -23.12
CA VAL A 311 34.62 5.98 -23.64
C VAL A 311 34.21 4.90 -22.64
N PHE A 312 34.49 5.08 -21.34
CA PHE A 312 34.06 4.11 -20.33
C PHE A 312 32.53 4.09 -20.16
N THR A 313 31.87 5.24 -20.15
CA THR A 313 30.41 5.31 -20.09
C THR A 313 29.77 4.63 -21.30
N GLU A 314 30.20 4.96 -22.52
CA GLU A 314 29.72 4.34 -23.76
C GLU A 314 29.90 2.82 -23.73
N ARG A 315 31.02 2.33 -23.18
CA ARG A 315 31.28 0.90 -23.08
C ARG A 315 30.43 0.18 -22.03
N ILE A 316 30.20 0.81 -20.87
CA ILE A 316 29.28 0.30 -19.84
C ILE A 316 27.85 0.25 -20.38
N GLU A 317 27.43 1.28 -21.13
CA GLU A 317 26.11 1.33 -21.76
C GLU A 317 25.97 0.26 -22.86
N ALA A 318 26.99 0.08 -23.71
CA ALA A 318 26.97 -0.96 -24.74
C ALA A 318 26.83 -2.37 -24.15
N GLU A 319 27.55 -2.68 -23.05
CA GLU A 319 27.41 -3.97 -22.37
C GLU A 319 26.05 -4.13 -21.67
N ARG A 320 25.50 -3.04 -21.11
CA ARG A 320 24.16 -3.03 -20.52
C ARG A 320 23.08 -3.31 -21.56
N ASP A 321 23.21 -2.75 -22.75
CA ASP A 321 22.22 -2.88 -23.81
C ASP A 321 22.31 -4.26 -24.51
N ALA A 322 23.51 -4.86 -24.55
CA ALA A 322 23.75 -6.17 -25.14
C ALA A 322 23.42 -7.35 -24.20
N HIS A 323 23.41 -7.16 -22.88
CA HIS A 323 23.29 -8.24 -21.90
C HIS A 323 22.30 -7.93 -20.78
N THR A 324 21.48 -8.93 -20.42
CA THR A 324 20.66 -8.88 -19.20
C THR A 324 21.44 -9.49 -18.04
N GLY A 325 21.69 -8.72 -16.99
CA GLY A 325 22.45 -9.17 -15.81
C GLY A 325 22.45 -8.13 -14.70
N ASN A 326 23.00 -8.49 -13.54
CA ASN A 326 23.21 -7.53 -12.46
C ASN A 326 24.20 -6.45 -12.92
N TYR A 327 24.04 -5.21 -12.44
CA TYR A 327 24.93 -4.10 -12.79
C TYR A 327 26.41 -4.40 -12.50
N ALA A 328 26.71 -5.15 -11.43
CA ALA A 328 28.07 -5.61 -11.11
C ALA A 328 28.65 -6.54 -12.19
N GLU A 329 27.83 -7.39 -12.81
CA GLU A 329 28.26 -8.29 -13.88
C GLU A 329 28.50 -7.51 -15.19
N ILE A 330 27.65 -6.52 -15.47
CA ILE A 330 27.81 -5.61 -16.61
C ILE A 330 29.12 -4.83 -16.47
N LEU A 331 29.37 -4.22 -15.31
CA LEU A 331 30.62 -3.51 -15.04
C LEU A 331 31.85 -4.43 -15.18
N SER A 332 31.78 -5.66 -14.64
CA SER A 332 32.88 -6.62 -14.73
C SER A 332 33.24 -6.97 -16.18
N ARG A 333 32.24 -7.05 -17.07
CA ARG A 333 32.47 -7.29 -18.51
C ARG A 333 32.99 -6.04 -19.22
N ALA A 334 32.34 -4.90 -18.98
CA ALA A 334 32.66 -3.64 -19.62
C ALA A 334 34.11 -3.21 -19.36
N LEU A 335 34.63 -3.51 -18.17
CA LEU A 335 35.93 -3.06 -17.65
C LEU A 335 36.98 -4.18 -17.57
N ASP A 336 36.77 -5.33 -18.21
CA ASP A 336 37.75 -6.42 -18.23
C ASP A 336 38.92 -6.11 -19.18
N TYR A 337 39.98 -5.51 -18.62
CA TYR A 337 41.17 -5.12 -19.37
C TYR A 337 41.89 -6.26 -20.08
N ARG A 338 41.67 -7.51 -19.65
CA ARG A 338 42.26 -8.70 -20.26
C ARG A 338 41.71 -8.95 -21.65
N THR A 339 40.45 -8.57 -21.90
CA THR A 339 39.82 -8.67 -23.23
C THR A 339 40.33 -7.59 -24.19
N TRP A 340 40.88 -6.51 -23.66
CA TRP A 340 41.44 -5.40 -24.44
C TRP A 340 42.90 -5.63 -24.84
N HIS A 341 43.52 -6.69 -24.37
CA HIS A 341 44.90 -6.99 -24.68
C HIS A 341 45.02 -8.42 -25.20
N GLN A 342 46.06 -8.65 -25.98
CA GLN A 342 46.38 -9.97 -26.49
C GLN A 342 47.87 -10.23 -26.30
N PHE A 343 48.18 -11.46 -25.92
CA PHE A 343 49.56 -11.95 -25.94
C PHE A 343 49.93 -12.36 -27.36
N THR A 344 51.01 -11.77 -27.86
CA THR A 344 51.63 -12.15 -29.12
C THR A 344 52.97 -12.79 -28.83
N VAL A 345 53.09 -14.07 -29.18
CA VAL A 345 54.36 -14.79 -29.07
C VAL A 345 55.08 -14.72 -30.41
N THR A 346 56.35 -14.35 -30.37
CA THR A 346 57.25 -14.22 -31.52
C THR A 346 58.56 -14.96 -31.25
N VAL A 347 59.26 -15.34 -32.31
CA VAL A 347 60.60 -15.92 -32.23
C VAL A 347 61.59 -14.88 -32.76
N ALA A 348 62.53 -14.49 -31.92
CA ALA A 348 63.63 -13.62 -32.29
C ALA A 348 64.84 -14.46 -32.68
N ASP A 349 65.35 -14.26 -33.90
CA ASP A 349 66.55 -14.89 -34.45
C ASP A 349 67.39 -13.92 -35.27
N THR A 350 68.52 -14.39 -35.79
CA THR A 350 69.34 -13.65 -36.75
C THR A 350 68.89 -14.01 -38.17
N GLY A 351 68.53 -12.99 -38.95
CA GLY A 351 68.15 -13.17 -40.35
C GLY A 351 69.33 -13.54 -41.26
N PRO A 352 69.06 -13.96 -42.52
CA PRO A 352 70.10 -14.29 -43.50
C PRO A 352 71.09 -13.14 -43.75
N ASP A 353 70.62 -11.90 -43.60
CA ASP A 353 71.40 -10.67 -43.79
C ASP A 353 72.20 -10.25 -42.54
N GLY A 354 72.20 -11.08 -41.48
CA GLY A 354 72.91 -10.81 -40.22
C GLY A 354 72.20 -9.86 -39.25
N GLY A 355 71.05 -9.28 -39.63
CA GLY A 355 70.23 -8.41 -38.79
C GLY A 355 69.26 -9.17 -37.87
N PRO A 356 68.75 -8.54 -36.79
CA PRO A 356 67.74 -9.13 -35.93
C PRO A 356 66.40 -9.29 -36.67
N ARG A 357 65.77 -10.45 -36.53
CA ARG A 357 64.47 -10.77 -37.15
C ARG A 357 63.51 -11.33 -36.11
N GLU A 358 62.24 -10.93 -36.19
CA GLU A 358 61.15 -11.49 -35.36
C GLU A 358 60.08 -12.15 -36.25
N ARG A 359 59.80 -13.44 -35.99
CA ARG A 359 58.80 -14.24 -36.73
C ARG A 359 57.61 -14.57 -35.84
N ARG A 360 56.40 -14.62 -36.42
CA ARG A 360 55.18 -15.05 -35.70
C ARG A 360 55.04 -16.57 -35.73
N LEU A 361 54.42 -17.15 -34.71
CA LEU A 361 54.15 -18.60 -34.63
C LEU A 361 53.49 -19.22 -35.87
N ARG A 362 52.57 -18.50 -36.52
CA ARG A 362 51.87 -18.99 -37.74
C ARG A 362 52.82 -19.24 -38.92
N GLN A 363 54.06 -18.77 -38.85
CA GLN A 363 55.08 -18.91 -39.89
C GLN A 363 56.09 -20.02 -39.57
N LEU A 364 55.83 -20.82 -38.54
CA LEU A 364 56.72 -21.88 -38.05
C LEU A 364 56.11 -23.27 -38.31
N SER A 365 56.97 -24.29 -38.27
CA SER A 365 56.55 -25.69 -38.40
C SER A 365 55.71 -26.14 -37.19
N SER A 366 54.98 -27.25 -37.36
CA SER A 366 54.16 -27.86 -36.29
C SER A 366 55.00 -28.25 -35.05
N GLY A 367 56.22 -28.75 -35.27
CA GLY A 367 57.16 -29.10 -34.19
C GLY A 367 57.71 -27.87 -33.44
N GLU A 368 58.10 -26.83 -34.18
CA GLU A 368 58.56 -25.56 -33.60
C GLU A 368 57.44 -24.86 -32.81
N THR A 369 56.19 -24.96 -33.27
CA THR A 369 55.03 -24.40 -32.58
C THR A 369 54.84 -25.04 -31.20
N ARG A 370 54.93 -26.38 -31.10
CA ARG A 370 54.83 -27.09 -29.81
C ARG A 370 55.95 -26.70 -28.85
N LEU A 371 57.18 -26.63 -29.36
CA LEU A 371 58.35 -26.21 -28.58
C LEU A 371 58.14 -24.85 -27.93
N ILE A 372 57.69 -23.88 -28.71
CA ILE A 372 57.46 -22.50 -28.26
C ILE A 372 56.36 -22.46 -27.19
N SER A 373 55.30 -23.26 -27.34
CA SER A 373 54.25 -23.36 -26.32
C SER A 373 54.81 -23.85 -24.98
N TYR A 374 55.65 -24.89 -24.96
CA TYR A 374 56.29 -25.38 -23.74
C TYR A 374 57.22 -24.33 -23.12
N VAL A 375 58.09 -23.72 -23.91
CA VAL A 375 59.01 -22.68 -23.45
C VAL A 375 58.24 -21.49 -22.85
N THR A 376 57.13 -21.09 -23.48
CA THR A 376 56.26 -20.01 -22.97
C THR A 376 55.56 -20.41 -21.67
N LEU A 377 55.06 -21.65 -21.58
CA LEU A 377 54.42 -22.18 -20.37
C LEU A 377 55.41 -22.26 -19.20
N PHE A 378 56.63 -22.74 -19.43
CA PHE A 378 57.67 -22.82 -18.41
C PHE A 378 58.08 -21.44 -17.92
N ALA A 379 58.23 -20.48 -18.83
CA ALA A 379 58.50 -19.09 -18.44
C ALA A 379 57.35 -18.47 -17.64
N ALA A 380 56.09 -18.78 -17.99
CA ALA A 380 54.93 -18.34 -17.23
C ALA A 380 54.93 -18.92 -15.80
N ALA A 381 55.16 -20.22 -15.67
CA ALA A 381 55.21 -20.91 -14.39
C ALA A 381 56.38 -20.41 -13.52
N ALA A 382 57.58 -20.28 -14.08
CA ALA A 382 58.73 -19.73 -13.38
C ALA A 382 58.47 -18.29 -12.89
N SER A 383 57.89 -17.44 -13.75
CA SER A 383 57.56 -16.05 -13.38
C SER A 383 56.49 -15.98 -12.30
N PHE A 384 55.55 -16.92 -12.27
CA PHE A 384 54.55 -17.05 -11.22
C PHE A 384 55.19 -17.45 -9.89
N TYR A 385 56.07 -18.47 -9.89
CA TYR A 385 56.79 -18.87 -8.70
C TYR A 385 57.69 -17.75 -8.17
N ASP A 386 58.40 -17.03 -9.04
CA ASP A 386 59.22 -15.88 -8.65
C ASP A 386 58.38 -14.78 -7.97
N ALA A 387 57.15 -14.55 -8.45
CA ALA A 387 56.24 -13.55 -7.87
C ALA A 387 55.72 -13.93 -6.47
N VAL A 388 55.54 -15.23 -6.19
CA VAL A 388 55.07 -15.72 -4.88
C VAL A 388 56.23 -15.97 -3.90
N SER A 389 57.47 -16.09 -4.39
CA SER A 389 58.65 -16.41 -3.57
C SER A 389 59.10 -15.28 -2.61
N GLY A 390 58.44 -14.12 -2.62
CA GLY A 390 58.74 -13.03 -1.69
C GLY A 390 58.29 -13.31 -0.25
N GLU A 391 57.28 -14.17 -0.04
CA GLU A 391 56.71 -14.46 1.29
C GLU A 391 57.24 -15.76 1.90
N PHE A 392 57.68 -16.72 1.07
CA PHE A 392 58.28 -18.00 1.47
C PHE A 392 59.01 -18.60 0.26
N SER A 393 59.76 -19.71 0.43
CA SER A 393 60.38 -20.43 -0.68
C SER A 393 59.46 -21.57 -1.15
N PRO A 394 58.61 -21.38 -2.18
CA PRO A 394 57.69 -22.41 -2.65
C PRO A 394 58.43 -23.57 -3.31
N LEU A 395 57.83 -24.76 -3.27
CA LEU A 395 58.20 -25.85 -4.17
C LEU A 395 57.83 -25.45 -5.60
N ARG A 396 58.81 -25.44 -6.52
CA ARG A 396 58.65 -25.01 -7.92
C ARG A 396 58.40 -26.22 -8.82
N LEU A 397 57.18 -26.71 -8.88
CA LEU A 397 56.85 -27.97 -9.58
C LEU A 397 56.04 -27.74 -10.86
N VAL A 398 56.36 -28.48 -11.93
CA VAL A 398 55.53 -28.59 -13.15
C VAL A 398 55.08 -30.03 -13.37
N LEU A 399 53.78 -30.20 -13.59
CA LEU A 399 53.14 -31.49 -13.88
C LEU A 399 52.60 -31.44 -15.31
N LEU A 400 53.06 -32.35 -16.17
CA LEU A 400 52.58 -32.42 -17.56
C LEU A 400 52.19 -33.84 -17.90
N ASP A 401 50.98 -33.99 -18.42
CA ASP A 401 50.47 -35.26 -18.92
C ASP A 401 50.65 -35.36 -20.44
N GLU A 402 51.17 -36.49 -20.91
CA GLU A 402 51.47 -36.78 -22.32
C GLU A 402 52.28 -35.67 -23.01
N ALA A 403 53.30 -35.19 -22.31
CA ALA A 403 54.15 -34.12 -22.79
C ALA A 403 55.07 -34.58 -23.93
N PHE A 404 55.63 -33.60 -24.63
CA PHE A 404 56.69 -33.81 -25.63
C PHE A 404 56.34 -34.76 -26.79
N GLU A 405 55.06 -35.09 -26.98
CA GLU A 405 54.59 -35.88 -28.12
C GLU A 405 55.13 -35.27 -29.44
N ARG A 406 55.73 -36.12 -30.29
CA ARG A 406 56.30 -35.73 -31.60
C ARG A 406 57.50 -34.77 -31.55
N LEU A 407 58.19 -34.69 -30.41
CA LEU A 407 59.53 -34.09 -30.31
C LEU A 407 60.58 -35.20 -30.34
N ASP A 408 61.76 -34.89 -30.88
CA ASP A 408 62.93 -35.76 -30.87
C ASP A 408 63.71 -35.66 -29.55
N ASP A 409 64.41 -36.73 -29.17
CA ASP A 409 65.17 -36.84 -27.92
C ASP A 409 66.06 -35.61 -27.60
N PRO A 410 66.84 -35.05 -28.55
CA PRO A 410 67.62 -33.84 -28.29
C PRO A 410 66.77 -32.62 -27.91
N THR A 411 65.56 -32.50 -28.47
CA THR A 411 64.64 -31.42 -28.15
C THR A 411 64.00 -31.61 -26.78
N ILE A 412 63.65 -32.84 -26.43
CA ILE A 412 63.15 -33.21 -25.10
C ILE A 412 64.21 -32.89 -24.04
N ALA A 413 65.45 -33.33 -24.24
CA ALA A 413 66.56 -33.06 -23.33
C ALA A 413 66.81 -31.56 -23.14
N ARG A 414 66.69 -30.75 -24.21
CA ARG A 414 66.77 -29.28 -24.11
C ARG A 414 65.63 -28.67 -23.30
N MET A 415 64.40 -29.17 -23.43
CA MET A 415 63.25 -28.69 -22.65
C MET A 415 63.36 -29.03 -21.17
N LEU A 416 63.84 -30.24 -20.86
CA LEU A 416 64.10 -30.65 -19.49
C LEU A 416 65.28 -29.86 -18.90
N GLY A 417 66.35 -29.63 -19.66
CA GLY A 417 67.45 -28.75 -19.26
C GLY A 417 67.00 -27.31 -19.00
N LEU A 418 66.02 -26.80 -19.77
CA LEU A 418 65.42 -25.50 -19.49
C LEU A 418 64.71 -25.48 -18.12
N LEU A 419 63.98 -26.53 -17.74
CA LEU A 419 63.35 -26.59 -16.42
C LEU A 419 64.40 -26.50 -15.29
N VAL A 420 65.58 -27.10 -15.47
CA VAL A 420 66.73 -26.94 -14.56
C VAL A 420 67.21 -25.50 -14.52
N ASP A 421 67.42 -24.86 -15.68
CA ASP A 421 67.85 -23.46 -15.77
C ASP A 421 66.84 -22.48 -15.10
N LEU A 422 65.58 -22.89 -14.97
CA LEU A 422 64.49 -22.16 -14.32
C LEU A 422 64.29 -22.50 -12.85
N ASP A 423 65.14 -23.36 -12.28
CA ASP A 423 65.01 -23.88 -10.92
C ASP A 423 63.63 -24.52 -10.69
N MET A 424 63.24 -25.45 -11.57
CA MET A 424 61.93 -26.11 -11.52
C MET A 424 62.08 -27.63 -11.50
N ASP A 425 61.40 -28.26 -10.54
CA ASP A 425 61.17 -29.69 -10.51
C ASP A 425 60.03 -30.09 -11.45
N TRP A 426 60.02 -31.34 -11.90
CA TRP A 426 58.98 -31.83 -12.80
C TRP A 426 58.52 -33.26 -12.52
N VAL A 427 57.25 -33.52 -12.83
CA VAL A 427 56.72 -34.88 -13.04
C VAL A 427 56.00 -34.87 -14.37
N ILE A 428 56.51 -35.66 -15.31
CA ILE A 428 56.07 -35.63 -16.70
C ILE A 428 55.80 -37.06 -17.16
N THR A 429 54.66 -37.29 -17.80
CA THR A 429 54.42 -38.52 -18.57
C THR A 429 54.68 -38.21 -20.05
N TRP A 430 55.38 -39.11 -20.75
CA TRP A 430 55.56 -38.98 -22.19
C TRP A 430 55.56 -40.36 -22.87
N PRO A 431 55.06 -40.47 -24.10
CA PRO A 431 54.71 -41.77 -24.70
C PRO A 431 55.92 -42.59 -25.16
N SER A 432 57.03 -41.94 -25.56
CA SER A 432 58.27 -42.60 -25.95
C SER A 432 59.45 -41.62 -26.05
N GLY A 433 60.67 -42.10 -25.85
CA GLY A 433 61.91 -41.34 -26.00
C GLY A 433 62.74 -41.22 -24.71
N TRP A 434 63.98 -40.77 -24.84
CA TRP A 434 64.90 -40.54 -23.72
C TRP A 434 65.39 -39.08 -23.74
N GLY A 435 64.96 -38.29 -22.76
CA GLY A 435 65.36 -36.88 -22.61
C GLY A 435 66.54 -36.69 -21.67
N VAL A 436 67.67 -37.35 -21.89
CA VAL A 436 68.85 -37.24 -20.99
C VAL A 436 69.81 -36.14 -21.45
N SER A 437 70.36 -35.40 -20.49
CA SER A 437 71.40 -34.39 -20.70
C SER A 437 72.25 -34.26 -19.45
N ASP A 438 73.53 -33.97 -19.64
CA ASP A 438 74.48 -33.55 -18.61
C ASP A 438 74.04 -32.31 -17.80
N ARG A 439 73.12 -31.50 -18.34
CA ARG A 439 72.49 -30.40 -17.62
C ARG A 439 71.49 -30.84 -16.56
N ILE A 440 70.95 -32.06 -16.67
CA ILE A 440 70.00 -32.61 -15.71
C ILE A 440 70.80 -33.31 -14.61
N PRO A 441 70.87 -32.77 -13.38
CA PRO A 441 71.74 -33.34 -12.35
C PRO A 441 71.28 -34.71 -11.89
N ARG A 442 69.96 -34.91 -11.80
CA ARG A 442 69.36 -36.19 -11.44
C ARG A 442 67.94 -36.27 -11.94
N MET A 443 67.53 -37.42 -12.47
CA MET A 443 66.15 -37.66 -12.89
C MET A 443 65.77 -39.13 -12.65
N HIS A 444 64.57 -39.36 -12.13
CA HIS A 444 64.01 -40.70 -11.98
C HIS A 444 62.99 -40.95 -13.09
N ILE A 445 63.21 -42.02 -13.84
CA ILE A 445 62.40 -42.43 -14.97
C ILE A 445 61.69 -43.72 -14.58
N TYR A 446 60.37 -43.73 -14.69
CA TYR A 446 59.54 -44.89 -14.38
C TYR A 446 58.88 -45.40 -15.65
N ASP A 447 59.29 -46.56 -16.13
CA ASP A 447 58.61 -47.24 -17.23
C ASP A 447 57.40 -47.99 -16.68
N VAL A 448 56.21 -47.54 -17.06
CA VAL A 448 54.93 -48.10 -16.61
C VAL A 448 54.42 -49.09 -17.66
N LEU A 449 54.57 -50.38 -17.38
CA LEU A 449 54.27 -51.48 -18.29
C LEU A 449 52.93 -52.13 -17.92
N ARG A 450 51.98 -52.09 -18.86
CA ARG A 450 50.72 -52.81 -18.74
C ARG A 450 50.65 -53.98 -19.74
N PRO A 451 50.59 -55.24 -19.28
CA PRO A 451 50.47 -56.40 -20.18
C PRO A 451 49.11 -56.39 -20.92
N LYS A 452 49.13 -56.64 -22.24
CA LYS A 452 47.93 -56.58 -23.11
C LYS A 452 46.75 -57.44 -22.64
N ASN A 453 47.04 -58.60 -22.03
CA ASN A 453 46.04 -59.58 -21.61
C ASN A 453 46.07 -59.86 -20.08
N GLY A 454 46.76 -59.05 -19.29
CA GLY A 454 46.94 -59.26 -17.85
C GLY A 454 46.24 -58.21 -16.98
N ARG A 455 45.98 -58.54 -15.71
CA ARG A 455 45.60 -57.57 -14.68
C ARG A 455 46.87 -57.08 -13.97
N GLY A 456 46.94 -55.78 -13.69
CA GLY A 456 48.08 -55.17 -12.99
C GLY A 456 48.94 -54.28 -13.88
N VAL A 457 49.86 -53.56 -13.23
CA VAL A 457 50.85 -52.65 -13.82
C VAL A 457 52.19 -53.00 -13.19
N ALA A 458 53.22 -53.16 -14.01
CA ALA A 458 54.60 -53.29 -13.57
C ALA A 458 55.31 -51.95 -13.79
N CYS A 459 56.13 -51.52 -12.84
CA CYS A 459 56.92 -50.30 -12.96
C CYS A 459 58.41 -50.67 -12.82
N THR A 460 59.24 -50.26 -13.78
CA THR A 460 60.71 -50.35 -13.63
C THR A 460 61.28 -48.95 -13.47
N GLN A 461 62.21 -48.78 -12.53
CA GLN A 461 62.84 -47.50 -12.25
C GLN A 461 64.25 -47.44 -12.83
N THR A 462 64.51 -46.39 -13.60
CA THR A 462 65.85 -46.02 -14.05
C THR A 462 66.20 -44.66 -13.46
N THR A 463 67.41 -44.50 -12.94
CA THR A 463 67.92 -43.22 -12.44
C THR A 463 69.00 -42.69 -13.36
N TRP A 464 68.84 -41.46 -13.82
CA TRP A 464 69.89 -40.67 -14.45
C TRP A 464 70.61 -39.86 -13.37
N ASP A 465 71.94 -39.89 -13.34
CA ASP A 465 72.78 -39.20 -12.35
C ASP A 465 73.57 -38.01 -12.90
N GLY A 466 73.23 -37.56 -14.11
CA GLY A 466 73.97 -36.51 -14.82
C GLY A 466 75.05 -37.02 -15.78
N ALA A 467 75.42 -38.31 -15.70
CA ALA A 467 76.43 -38.91 -16.58
C ALA A 467 76.01 -40.26 -17.17
N ALA A 468 75.34 -41.11 -16.39
CA ALA A 468 74.94 -42.45 -16.77
C ALA A 468 73.51 -42.81 -16.30
N LEU A 469 72.94 -43.83 -16.94
CA LEU A 469 71.70 -44.45 -16.52
C LEU A 469 72.01 -45.65 -15.62
N ASP A 470 71.50 -45.63 -14.40
CA ASP A 470 71.51 -46.76 -13.47
C ASP A 470 70.11 -47.36 -13.38
N ARG A 471 69.97 -48.63 -13.83
CA ARG A 471 68.67 -49.31 -13.86
C ARG A 471 68.55 -50.19 -12.63
N VAL A 472 67.57 -49.90 -11.78
CA VAL A 472 67.20 -50.76 -10.68
C VAL A 472 66.21 -51.77 -11.23
N ASP A 473 66.70 -52.94 -11.65
CA ASP A 473 65.81 -54.05 -12.01
C ASP A 473 65.21 -54.63 -10.71
N PRO A 474 63.87 -54.75 -10.62
CA PRO A 474 63.19 -55.27 -9.44
C PRO A 474 63.39 -56.77 -9.18
#